data_AF-A0A2R7NEC1-F1
#
_entry.id   AF-A0A2R7NEC1-F1
#
_cell.length_a   1.000
_cell.length_b   1.000
_cell.length_c   1.000
_cell.angle_alpha   90.00
_cell.angle_beta   90.00
_cell.angle_gamma   90.00
#
_symmetry.space_group_name_H-M   'P 1'
#
loop_
_entity.id
_entity.type
_entity.pdbx_description
1 polymer ?
#
loop_
_entity_poly.entity_id
_entity_poly.type
_entity_poly.pdbx_seq_one_letter_code
_entity_poly.pdbx_strand_id
1 'polypeptide(L)'
;MAYVISMFVDKVDKKLYWVWGLSIPISYFLGIKIEYAVAKMIPDERARYFIENINEQVFRWDMIAYSLVIMAISYYFIFIEKIKDLTYHRIVNIFIFSNTIFLFLVRVNNVHRFAYLSWFLASLIVFYPFFIADGERLKNKYKVFSQTLLAFSIFVLIHFIKLNFF
;
A
#
# COMPACT_ATOMS: atom_id res chain seq x y z
N MET A 1 8.74 14.88 -7.89
CA MET A 1 7.39 15.45 -7.65
C MET A 1 6.75 15.00 -6.35
N ALA A 2 6.72 13.70 -6.00
CA ALA A 2 6.08 13.21 -4.76
C ALA A 2 6.65 13.79 -3.45
N TYR A 3 7.96 14.12 -3.40
CA TYR A 3 8.59 14.72 -2.23
C TYR A 3 8.16 16.17 -1.96
N VAL A 4 7.85 16.94 -3.01
CA VAL A 4 7.45 18.35 -2.87
C VAL A 4 6.00 18.45 -2.39
N ILE A 5 5.14 17.52 -2.82
CA ILE A 5 3.74 17.45 -2.36
C ILE A 5 3.67 17.04 -0.88
N SER A 6 4.64 16.25 -0.38
CA SER A 6 4.67 15.85 1.04
C SER A 6 5.12 16.98 1.99
N MET A 7 5.72 18.06 1.48
CA MET A 7 6.04 19.25 2.30
C MET A 7 4.81 20.09 2.67
N PHE A 8 3.68 19.95 1.96
CA PHE A 8 2.48 20.76 2.22
C PHE A 8 1.40 20.04 3.05
N VAL A 9 1.62 18.77 3.43
CA VAL A 9 0.68 17.99 4.24
C VAL A 9 1.39 17.45 5.48
N ASP A 10 1.47 18.29 6.50
CA ASP A 10 2.18 17.97 7.77
C ASP A 10 1.39 17.02 8.69
N LYS A 11 0.08 16.85 8.44
CA LYS A 11 -0.80 16.00 9.24
C LYS A 11 -1.56 15.04 8.36
N VAL A 12 -1.57 13.77 8.78
CA VAL A 12 -2.44 12.77 8.17
C VAL A 12 -3.88 13.02 8.62
N ASP A 13 -4.75 13.36 7.68
CA ASP A 13 -6.19 13.54 7.95
C ASP A 13 -6.92 12.19 7.82
N LYS A 14 -7.92 11.96 8.69
CA LYS A 14 -8.83 10.81 8.61
C LYS A 14 -9.52 10.73 7.24
N LYS A 15 -9.70 11.87 6.57
CA LYS A 15 -10.26 11.94 5.21
C LYS A 15 -9.48 11.09 4.19
N LEU A 16 -8.16 10.98 4.34
CA LEU A 16 -7.33 10.18 3.41
C LEU A 16 -7.68 8.69 3.48
N TYR A 17 -7.99 8.18 4.67
CA TYR A 17 -8.46 6.80 4.86
C TYR A 17 -9.83 6.57 4.21
N TRP A 18 -10.73 7.56 4.29
CA TRP A 18 -12.02 7.51 3.60
C TRP A 18 -11.86 7.54 2.08
N VAL A 19 -11.00 8.40 1.55
CA VAL A 19 -10.69 8.44 0.11
C VAL A 19 -10.15 7.11 -0.37
N TRP A 20 -9.22 6.51 0.37
CA TRP A 20 -8.70 5.18 0.06
C TRP A 20 -9.79 4.11 0.13
N GLY A 21 -10.61 4.10 1.18
CA GLY A 21 -11.72 3.13 1.32
C GLY A 21 -12.75 3.24 0.20
N LEU A 22 -13.12 4.46 -0.20
CA LEU A 22 -14.03 4.72 -1.32
C LEU A 22 -13.42 4.36 -2.68
N SER A 23 -12.09 4.40 -2.81
CA SER A 23 -11.43 4.01 -4.07
C SER A 23 -11.57 2.51 -4.38
N ILE A 24 -11.82 1.66 -3.38
CA ILE A 24 -12.05 0.21 -3.58
C ILE A 24 -13.33 -0.06 -4.40
N PRO A 25 -14.54 0.36 -3.98
CA PRO A 25 -15.75 0.14 -4.77
C PRO A 25 -15.70 0.89 -6.11
N ILE A 26 -15.12 2.10 -6.15
CA ILE A 26 -14.94 2.84 -7.40
C ILE A 26 -14.07 2.04 -8.37
N SER A 27 -12.95 1.48 -7.92
CA SER A 27 -12.09 0.61 -8.74
C SER A 27 -12.79 -0.69 -9.15
N TYR A 28 -13.61 -1.26 -8.28
CA TYR A 28 -14.36 -2.47 -8.61
C TYR A 28 -15.36 -2.25 -9.77
N PHE A 29 -16.11 -1.15 -9.75
CA PHE A 29 -17.12 -0.85 -10.78
C PHE A 29 -16.58 -0.11 -12.01
N LEU A 30 -15.63 0.81 -11.82
CA LEU A 30 -15.12 1.72 -12.87
C LEU A 30 -13.67 1.41 -13.29
N GLY A 31 -12.98 0.50 -12.61
CA GLY A 31 -11.56 0.18 -12.86
C GLY A 31 -11.28 -0.14 -14.32
N ILE A 32 -12.07 -1.02 -14.95
CA ILE A 32 -11.89 -1.39 -16.36
C ILE A 32 -11.92 -0.16 -17.28
N LYS A 33 -12.82 0.79 -17.05
CA LYS A 33 -12.94 2.00 -17.89
C LYS A 33 -11.73 2.92 -17.72
N ILE A 34 -11.26 3.08 -16.49
CA ILE A 34 -10.09 3.90 -16.16
C ILE A 34 -8.83 3.27 -16.76
N GLU A 35 -8.64 1.97 -16.55
CA GLU A 35 -7.50 1.22 -17.07
C GLU A 35 -7.47 1.23 -18.61
N TYR A 36 -8.62 1.06 -19.26
CA TYR A 36 -8.73 1.21 -20.72
C TYR A 36 -8.34 2.60 -21.20
N ALA A 37 -8.80 3.65 -20.51
CA ALA A 37 -8.45 5.03 -20.85
C ALA A 37 -6.94 5.30 -20.68
N VAL A 38 -6.33 4.81 -19.61
CA VAL A 38 -4.89 4.92 -19.35
C VAL A 38 -4.09 4.14 -20.40
N ALA A 39 -4.50 2.91 -20.73
CA ALA A 39 -3.81 2.09 -21.72
C ALA A 39 -3.85 2.72 -23.12
N LYS A 40 -4.94 3.38 -23.51
CA LYS A 40 -5.05 4.09 -24.79
C LYS A 40 -4.09 5.28 -24.92
N MET A 41 -3.70 5.89 -23.79
CA MET A 41 -2.73 7.00 -23.78
C MET A 41 -1.28 6.51 -23.95
N ILE A 42 -1.02 5.21 -23.84
CA ILE A 42 0.32 4.63 -23.93
C ILE A 42 0.47 3.98 -25.32
N PRO A 43 1.29 4.54 -26.23
CA PRO A 43 1.47 4.02 -27.58
C PRO A 43 2.41 2.80 -27.62
N ASP A 44 2.27 1.88 -26.68
CA ASP A 44 3.08 0.66 -26.55
C ASP A 44 2.28 -0.58 -26.95
N GLU A 45 2.94 -1.55 -27.56
CA GLU A 45 2.37 -2.84 -27.99
C GLU A 45 1.83 -3.63 -26.79
N ARG A 46 2.46 -3.48 -25.62
CA ARG A 46 2.00 -4.08 -24.36
C ARG A 46 0.68 -3.51 -23.85
N ALA A 47 0.45 -2.21 -24.07
CA ALA A 47 -0.80 -1.57 -23.70
C ALA A 47 -1.95 -2.10 -24.57
N ARG A 48 -1.68 -2.40 -25.85
CA ARG A 48 -2.66 -3.05 -26.75
C ARG A 48 -3.00 -4.47 -26.31
N TYR A 49 -2.00 -5.28 -25.96
CA TYR A 49 -2.24 -6.62 -25.41
C TYR A 49 -3.06 -6.58 -24.12
N PHE A 50 -2.83 -5.59 -23.26
CA PHE A 50 -3.63 -5.37 -22.06
C PHE A 50 -5.10 -5.03 -22.39
N ILE A 51 -5.34 -4.18 -23.39
CA ILE A 51 -6.69 -3.81 -23.82
C ILE A 51 -7.45 -5.02 -24.38
N GLU A 52 -6.78 -5.87 -25.18
CA GLU A 52 -7.39 -7.07 -25.78
C GLU A 52 -7.81 -8.09 -24.72
N ASN A 53 -7.04 -8.22 -23.64
CA ASN A 53 -7.30 -9.19 -22.56
C ASN A 53 -7.92 -8.57 -21.30
N ILE A 54 -8.48 -7.35 -21.39
CA ILE A 54 -8.94 -6.60 -20.22
C ILE A 54 -10.08 -7.30 -19.46
N ASN A 55 -10.89 -8.08 -20.18
CA ASN A 55 -12.02 -8.83 -19.60
C ASN A 55 -11.58 -10.12 -18.89
N GLU A 56 -10.41 -10.65 -19.23
CA GLU A 56 -9.84 -11.84 -18.58
C GLU A 56 -9.11 -11.48 -17.28
N GLN A 57 -8.94 -10.19 -17.00
CA GLN A 57 -8.21 -9.73 -15.84
C GLN A 57 -9.03 -9.80 -14.56
N VAL A 58 -8.55 -10.64 -13.65
CA VAL A 58 -9.19 -10.87 -12.36
C VAL A 58 -8.84 -9.75 -11.38
N PHE A 59 -9.85 -9.24 -10.67
CA PHE A 59 -9.64 -8.26 -9.62
C PHE A 59 -8.87 -8.88 -8.44
N ARG A 60 -7.71 -8.31 -8.14
CA ARG A 60 -6.74 -8.89 -7.20
C ARG A 60 -7.02 -8.53 -5.75
N TRP A 61 -7.97 -9.25 -5.16
CA TRP A 61 -8.36 -9.09 -3.75
C TRP A 61 -7.22 -9.34 -2.76
N ASP A 62 -6.25 -10.20 -3.11
CA ASP A 62 -5.03 -10.47 -2.35
C ASP A 62 -4.24 -9.17 -2.05
N MET A 63 -4.08 -8.32 -3.05
CA MET A 63 -3.35 -7.06 -2.94
C MET A 63 -4.08 -6.01 -2.09
N ILE A 64 -5.41 -6.05 -2.12
CA ILE A 64 -6.27 -5.15 -1.33
C ILE A 64 -6.24 -5.56 0.14
N ALA A 65 -6.32 -6.87 0.41
CA ALA A 65 -6.21 -7.39 1.76
C ALA A 65 -4.87 -7.01 2.41
N TYR A 66 -3.76 -7.18 1.68
CA TYR A 66 -2.44 -6.72 2.14
C TYR A 66 -2.42 -5.23 2.46
N SER A 67 -2.95 -4.42 1.54
CA SER A 67 -3.05 -2.96 1.72
C SER A 67 -3.87 -2.56 2.95
N LEU A 68 -4.98 -3.26 3.20
CA LEU A 68 -5.87 -3.00 4.32
C LEU A 68 -5.15 -3.20 5.67
N VAL A 69 -4.29 -4.23 5.77
CA VAL A 69 -3.47 -4.47 6.97
C VAL A 69 -2.56 -3.27 7.24
N ILE A 70 -1.86 -2.77 6.22
CA ILE A 70 -0.95 -1.62 6.37
C ILE A 70 -1.73 -0.33 6.72
N MET A 71 -2.90 -0.14 6.11
CA MET A 71 -3.80 0.96 6.45
C MET A 71 -4.25 0.90 7.91
N ALA A 72 -4.63 -0.28 8.41
CA ALA A 72 -5.02 -0.47 9.80
C ALA A 72 -3.86 -0.17 10.78
N ILE A 73 -2.65 -0.63 10.46
CA ILE A 73 -1.44 -0.38 11.25
C ILE A 73 -1.13 1.12 11.32
N SER A 74 -1.14 1.82 10.18
CA SER A 74 -0.92 3.28 10.16
C SER A 74 -1.98 4.03 10.96
N TYR A 75 -3.25 3.61 10.87
CA TYR A 75 -4.35 4.23 11.62
C TYR A 75 -4.15 4.07 13.14
N TYR A 76 -3.74 2.88 13.58
CA TYR A 76 -3.44 2.61 14.99
C TYR A 76 -2.33 3.53 15.50
N PHE A 77 -1.21 3.63 14.79
CA PHE A 77 -0.07 4.43 15.25
C PHE A 77 -0.33 5.94 15.23
N ILE A 78 -1.07 6.44 14.24
CA ILE A 78 -1.37 7.89 14.11
C ILE A 78 -2.45 8.33 15.09
N PHE A 79 -3.57 7.61 15.19
CA PHE A 79 -4.74 8.10 15.93
C PHE A 79 -4.85 7.54 17.36
N ILE A 80 -4.37 6.32 17.59
CA ILE A 80 -4.45 5.66 18.90
C ILE A 80 -3.19 5.94 19.71
N GLU A 81 -2.02 5.66 19.16
CA GLU A 81 -0.73 5.96 19.80
C GLU A 81 -0.33 7.44 19.66
N LYS A 82 -1.04 8.21 18.82
CA LYS A 82 -0.89 9.67 18.67
C LYS A 82 0.56 10.09 18.38
N ILE A 83 1.27 9.31 17.56
CA ILE A 83 2.61 9.67 17.10
C ILE A 83 2.51 11.01 16.34
N LYS A 84 3.29 12.01 16.78
CA LYS A 84 3.31 13.35 16.18
C LYS A 84 4.49 13.57 15.24
N ASP A 85 5.24 12.51 14.95
CA ASP A 85 6.42 12.60 14.10
C ASP A 85 6.05 12.97 12.66
N LEU A 86 6.67 14.06 12.19
CA LEU A 86 6.40 14.63 10.88
C LEU A 86 6.83 13.69 9.73
N THR A 87 7.95 12.99 9.93
CA THR A 87 8.48 12.03 8.94
C THR A 87 7.53 10.86 8.78
N TYR A 88 7.02 10.32 9.89
CA TYR A 88 6.04 9.24 9.88
C TYR A 88 4.76 9.64 9.15
N HIS A 89 4.23 10.84 9.43
CA HIS A 89 3.05 11.35 8.73
C HIS A 89 3.27 11.48 7.22
N ARG A 90 4.44 11.95 6.79
CA ARG A 90 4.79 12.05 5.36
C ARG A 90 4.88 10.68 4.71
N ILE A 91 5.51 9.70 5.36
CA ILE A 91 5.59 8.32 4.87
C ILE A 91 4.18 7.74 4.66
N VAL A 92 3.30 7.89 5.65
CA VAL A 92 1.92 7.40 5.57
C VAL A 92 1.13 8.11 4.48
N ASN A 93 1.27 9.44 4.33
CA ASN A 93 0.61 10.17 3.26
C ASN A 93 1.03 9.66 1.88
N ILE A 94 2.34 9.54 1.63
CA ILE A 94 2.85 9.04 0.34
C ILE A 94 2.37 7.62 0.08
N PHE A 95 2.32 6.77 1.12
CA PHE A 95 1.77 5.43 1.01
C PHE A 95 0.30 5.46 0.61
N ILE A 96 -0.56 6.22 1.30
CA ILE A 96 -1.99 6.28 0.98
C ILE A 96 -2.20 6.75 -0.46
N PHE A 97 -1.51 7.81 -0.89
CA PHE A 97 -1.62 8.32 -2.27
C PHE A 97 -1.18 7.29 -3.31
N SER A 98 0.01 6.72 -3.13
CA SER A 98 0.54 5.68 -4.03
C SER A 98 -0.39 4.47 -4.07
N ASN A 99 -0.92 4.07 -2.92
CA ASN A 99 -1.77 2.90 -2.79
C ASN A 99 -3.17 3.14 -3.38
N THR A 100 -3.72 4.35 -3.29
CA THR A 100 -4.97 4.74 -3.96
C THR A 100 -4.81 4.68 -5.48
N ILE A 101 -3.69 5.17 -6.03
CA ILE A 101 -3.41 5.05 -7.47
C ILE A 101 -3.31 3.58 -7.89
N PHE A 102 -2.59 2.79 -7.11
CA PHE A 102 -2.44 1.36 -7.33
C PHE A 102 -3.79 0.61 -7.32
N LEU A 103 -4.71 0.98 -6.42
CA LEU A 103 -6.05 0.39 -6.39
C LEU A 103 -6.81 0.55 -7.71
N PHE A 104 -6.63 1.66 -8.42
CA PHE A 104 -7.26 1.88 -9.74
C PHE A 104 -6.62 1.09 -10.88
N LEU A 105 -5.42 0.57 -10.68
CA LEU A 105 -4.68 -0.21 -11.68
C LEU A 105 -4.58 -1.68 -11.28
N VAL A 106 -5.32 -2.13 -10.27
CA VAL A 106 -5.08 -3.42 -9.60
C VAL A 106 -5.25 -4.64 -10.52
N ARG A 107 -5.91 -4.49 -11.68
CA ARG A 107 -6.06 -5.57 -12.66
C ARG A 107 -4.83 -5.67 -13.54
N VAL A 108 -4.27 -4.52 -13.97
CA VAL A 108 -3.21 -4.42 -15.00
C VAL A 108 -2.04 -5.38 -14.77
N ASN A 109 -1.70 -6.15 -15.81
CA ASN A 109 -0.54 -7.04 -15.80
C ASN A 109 0.77 -6.24 -15.61
N ASN A 110 1.69 -6.75 -14.78
CA ASN A 110 2.94 -6.09 -14.37
C ASN A 110 2.80 -4.85 -13.45
N VAL A 111 1.63 -4.61 -12.87
CA VAL A 111 1.41 -3.55 -11.87
C VAL A 111 2.31 -3.64 -10.65
N HIS A 112 2.86 -4.82 -10.37
CA HIS A 112 3.92 -5.02 -9.38
C HIS A 112 5.03 -3.96 -9.47
N ARG A 113 5.36 -3.50 -10.69
CA ARG A 113 6.37 -2.45 -10.93
C ARG A 113 5.97 -1.08 -10.38
N PHE A 114 4.68 -0.77 -10.43
CA PHE A 114 4.12 0.47 -9.88
C PHE A 114 3.79 0.33 -8.39
N ALA A 115 3.57 -0.89 -7.91
CA ALA A 115 3.28 -1.22 -6.52
C ALA A 115 4.52 -1.18 -5.60
N TYR A 116 5.73 -1.33 -6.14
CA TYR A 116 6.95 -1.41 -5.34
C TYR A 116 7.13 -0.21 -4.41
N LEU A 117 6.68 0.98 -4.81
CA LEU A 117 6.74 2.16 -3.95
C LEU A 117 5.83 2.02 -2.73
N SER A 118 4.57 1.57 -2.90
CA SER A 118 3.67 1.39 -1.75
C SER A 118 4.16 0.25 -0.84
N TRP A 119 4.68 -0.83 -1.44
CA TRP A 119 5.21 -1.97 -0.68
C TRP A 119 6.48 -1.63 0.09
N PHE A 120 7.38 -0.83 -0.49
CA PHE A 120 8.56 -0.34 0.21
C PHE A 120 8.16 0.54 1.41
N LEU A 121 7.20 1.45 1.21
CA LEU A 121 6.69 2.31 2.28
C LEU A 121 5.92 1.53 3.34
N ALA A 122 5.27 0.42 2.99
CA ALA A 122 4.56 -0.43 3.94
C ALA A 122 5.49 -0.95 5.04
N SER A 123 6.70 -1.42 4.68
CA SER A 123 7.69 -1.84 5.67
C SER A 123 8.08 -0.69 6.61
N LEU A 124 8.26 0.52 6.09
CA LEU A 124 8.55 1.70 6.92
C LEU A 124 7.37 2.03 7.84
N ILE A 125 6.12 1.94 7.36
CA ILE A 125 4.93 2.20 8.18
C ILE A 125 4.84 1.27 9.39
N VAL A 126 5.21 0.00 9.19
CA VAL A 126 5.20 -1.02 10.25
C VAL A 126 6.36 -0.80 11.21
N PHE A 127 7.58 -0.61 10.72
CA PHE A 127 8.78 -0.65 11.56
C PHE A 127 9.17 0.71 12.16
N TYR A 128 8.95 1.82 11.44
CA TYR A 128 9.37 3.16 11.87
C TYR A 128 8.78 3.61 13.22
N PRO A 129 7.49 3.34 13.54
CA PRO A 129 6.90 3.68 14.84
C PRO A 129 7.66 3.10 16.04
N PHE A 130 8.25 1.91 15.91
CA PHE A 130 8.97 1.26 17.01
C PHE A 130 10.24 2.01 17.42
N PHE A 131 10.80 2.84 16.54
CA PHE A 131 12.01 3.61 16.84
C PHE A 131 11.71 4.97 17.49
N ILE A 132 10.50 5.51 17.32
CA ILE A 132 10.16 6.89 17.70
C ILE A 132 9.07 6.95 18.78
N ALA A 133 8.20 5.96 18.86
CA ALA A 133 7.08 6.00 19.80
C ALA A 133 7.56 5.78 21.25
N ASP A 134 7.50 6.80 22.08
CA ASP A 134 7.88 6.78 23.51
C ASP A 134 6.69 6.52 24.47
N GLY A 135 5.71 5.73 24.01
CA GLY A 135 4.55 5.34 24.81
C GLY A 135 4.84 4.18 25.78
N GLU A 136 4.22 4.20 26.97
CA GLU A 136 4.33 3.11 27.96
C GLU A 136 3.86 1.75 27.44
N ARG A 137 2.94 1.73 26.46
CA ARG A 137 2.45 0.50 25.79
C ARG A 137 3.50 -0.20 24.94
N LEU A 138 4.52 0.54 24.54
CA LEU A 138 5.66 0.06 23.79
C LEU A 138 6.87 -0.16 24.71
N LYS A 139 6.70 -0.32 26.03
CA LYS A 139 7.81 -0.63 26.97
C LYS A 139 8.70 -1.81 26.55
N ASN A 140 8.20 -2.70 25.66
CA ASN A 140 8.96 -3.81 25.09
C ASN A 140 9.16 -3.67 23.56
N LYS A 141 9.54 -2.47 23.07
CA LYS A 141 9.73 -2.12 21.65
C LYS A 141 10.47 -3.21 20.86
N TYR A 142 11.58 -3.71 21.41
CA TYR A 142 12.42 -4.72 20.79
C TYR A 142 11.77 -6.10 20.70
N LYS A 143 10.93 -6.47 21.66
CA LYS A 143 10.22 -7.77 21.66
C LYS A 143 9.12 -7.80 20.60
N VAL A 144 8.34 -6.72 20.50
CA VAL A 144 7.28 -6.60 19.47
C VAL A 144 7.88 -6.44 18.07
N PHE A 145 8.97 -5.67 17.94
CA PHE A 145 9.73 -5.56 16.70
C PHE A 145 10.27 -6.93 16.23
N SER A 146 10.93 -7.67 17.14
CA SER A 146 11.44 -9.01 16.86
C SER A 146 10.33 -9.99 16.44
N GLN A 147 9.18 -9.97 17.13
CA GLN A 147 8.03 -10.82 16.77
C GLN A 147 7.45 -10.47 15.40
N THR A 148 7.36 -9.18 15.07
CA THR A 148 6.84 -8.71 13.78
C THR A 148 7.81 -9.08 12.63
N LEU A 149 9.10 -8.94 12.87
CA LEU A 149 10.15 -9.30 11.92
C LEU A 149 10.22 -10.82 11.70
N LEU A 150 10.08 -11.63 12.75
CA LEU A 150 9.96 -13.08 12.64
C LEU A 150 8.70 -13.50 11.87
N ALA A 151 7.54 -12.92 12.17
CA ALA A 151 6.30 -13.22 11.45
C ALA A 151 6.41 -12.88 9.95
N PHE A 152 7.01 -11.74 9.62
CA PHE A 152 7.26 -11.34 8.23
C PHE A 152 8.23 -12.31 7.52
N SER A 153 9.31 -12.71 8.20
CA SER A 153 10.30 -13.64 7.67
C SER A 153 9.70 -15.03 7.40
N ILE A 154 8.86 -15.51 8.32
CA ILE A 154 8.15 -16.78 8.20
C ILE A 154 7.16 -16.73 7.03
N PHE A 155 6.41 -15.64 6.87
CA PHE A 155 5.49 -15.47 5.74
C PHE A 155 6.23 -15.54 4.39
N VAL A 156 7.37 -14.86 4.29
CA VAL A 156 8.20 -14.89 3.07
C VAL A 156 8.75 -16.30 2.80
N LEU A 157 9.22 -17.00 3.83
CA LEU A 157 9.71 -18.38 3.69
C LEU A 157 8.61 -19.34 3.23
N ILE A 158 7.41 -19.25 3.80
CA ILE A 158 6.26 -20.09 3.40
C ILE A 158 5.88 -19.83 1.94
N HIS A 159 5.84 -18.57 1.51
CA HIS A 159 5.55 -18.22 0.13
C HIS A 159 6.63 -18.72 -0.84
N PHE A 160 7.90 -18.61 -0.46
CA PHE A 160 9.04 -19.09 -1.26
C PHE A 160 9.07 -20.63 -1.40
N ILE A 161 8.72 -21.36 -0.34
CA ILE A 161 8.63 -22.83 -0.38
C ILE A 161 7.47 -23.25 -1.29
N LYS A 162 6.31 -22.58 -1.20
CA LYS A 162 5.14 -22.90 -2.00
C LYS A 162 5.35 -22.68 -3.51
N LEU A 163 6.28 -21.81 -3.90
CA LEU A 163 6.65 -21.52 -5.29
C LEU A 163 7.70 -22.48 -5.88
N ASN A 164 8.46 -23.20 -5.04
CA ASN A 164 9.50 -24.13 -5.50
C ASN A 164 9.08 -25.61 -5.42
N PHE A 165 8.04 -25.94 -4.67
CA PHE A 165 7.64 -27.32 -4.39
C PHE A 165 6.22 -27.69 -4.86
N PHE A 166 5.54 -26.79 -5.59
CA PHE A 166 4.25 -27.05 -6.25
C PHE A 166 4.21 -26.40 -7.64
#